data_AF-A0A9D7PKN9-F1
#
_entry.id   AF-A0A9D7PKN9-F1
#
_cell.length_a   1.000
_cell.length_b   1.000
_cell.length_c   1.000
_cell.angle_alpha   90.00
_cell.angle_beta   90.00
_cell.angle_gamma   90.00
#
_symmetry.space_group_name_H-M   'P 1'
#
loop_
_entity.id
_entity.type
_entity.pdbx_description
1 polymer ?
#
loop_
_entity_poly.entity_id
_entity_poly.type
_entity_poly.pdbx_seq_one_letter_code
_entity_poly.pdbx_strand_id
1 'polypeptide(L)'
;MDLYGQKSKSIPQKLVIHLIEIILLWISYWILFQNGGAWVENNIGINNAEGNVDRRSIIFIFNLIIFFRLAYMMIFILKRKMPWEESVSVPF
;
A
#
# COMPACT_ATOMS: atom_id res chain seq x y z
N MET A 1 18.14 -10.01 31.84
CA MET A 1 17.93 -9.21 30.62
C MET A 1 17.86 -10.18 29.45
N ASP A 2 16.65 -10.55 29.04
CA ASP A 2 16.41 -11.41 27.88
C ASP A 2 16.62 -10.63 26.57
N LEU A 3 17.89 -10.36 26.27
CA LEU A 3 18.31 -9.55 25.12
C LEU A 3 18.17 -10.28 23.77
N TYR A 4 17.82 -11.57 23.74
CA TYR A 4 17.74 -12.38 22.51
C TYR A 4 16.58 -13.40 22.52
N GLY A 5 15.48 -13.04 23.19
CA GLY A 5 14.57 -14.02 23.76
C GLY A 5 13.21 -14.25 23.13
N GLN A 6 12.88 -13.82 21.90
CA GLN A 6 11.63 -14.29 21.27
C GLN A 6 11.81 -14.56 19.77
N LYS A 7 12.03 -15.83 19.42
CA LYS A 7 12.05 -16.41 18.06
C LYS A 7 10.65 -16.68 17.49
N SER A 8 9.62 -15.88 17.80
CA SER A 8 8.27 -16.06 17.22
C SER A 8 8.16 -15.57 15.77
N LYS A 9 7.66 -16.37 14.82
CA LYS A 9 7.54 -15.93 13.42
C LYS A 9 6.79 -14.59 13.32
N SER A 10 7.42 -13.53 12.81
CA SER A 10 6.85 -12.18 12.58
C SER A 10 5.93 -12.14 11.34
N ILE A 11 5.16 -13.20 11.16
CA ILE A 11 4.17 -13.36 10.09
C ILE A 11 2.97 -12.41 10.25
N PRO A 12 2.39 -12.17 11.45
CA PRO A 12 1.21 -11.32 11.54
C PRO A 12 1.49 -9.86 11.18
N GLN A 13 2.67 -9.32 11.50
CA GLN A 13 3.02 -7.93 11.18
C GLN A 13 3.16 -7.70 9.68
N LYS A 14 3.88 -8.59 8.99
CA LYS A 14 4.02 -8.52 7.53
C LYS A 14 2.68 -8.61 6.81
N LEU A 15 1.77 -9.43 7.33
CA LEU A 15 0.43 -9.59 6.80
C LEU A 15 -0.41 -8.33 6.98
N VAL A 16 -0.32 -7.66 8.14
CA VAL A 16 -1.00 -6.39 8.38
C VAL A 16 -0.50 -5.30 7.43
N ILE A 17 0.82 -5.16 7.23
CA ILE A 17 1.37 -4.14 6.31
C ILE A 17 0.90 -4.41 4.88
N HIS A 18 0.98 -5.66 4.41
CA HIS A 18 0.46 -6.01 3.08
C HIS A 18 -1.05 -5.78 2.95
N LEU A 19 -1.81 -6.02 4.01
CA LEU A 19 -3.25 -5.78 4.01
C LEU A 19 -3.56 -4.29 3.89
N ILE A 20 -2.79 -3.43 4.59
CA ILE A 20 -2.90 -1.97 4.44
C ILE A 20 -2.53 -1.54 3.03
N GLU A 21 -1.42 -2.05 2.47
CA GLU A 21 -1.01 -1.75 1.09
C GLU A 21 -2.08 -2.17 0.07
N ILE A 22 -2.72 -3.33 0.26
CA ILE A 22 -3.84 -3.79 -0.59
C ILE A 22 -5.04 -2.85 -0.46
N ILE A 23 -5.35 -2.37 0.75
CA ILE A 23 -6.43 -1.38 0.96
C ILE A 23 -6.10 -0.08 0.24
N LEU A 24 -4.86 0.43 0.31
CA LEU A 24 -4.43 1.64 -0.39
C LEU A 24 -4.49 1.48 -1.92
N LEU A 25 -4.07 0.32 -2.43
CA LEU A 25 -4.16 -0.02 -3.85
C LEU A 25 -5.64 -0.07 -4.30
N TRP A 26 -6.51 -0.65 -3.47
CA TRP A 26 -7.94 -0.71 -3.72
C TRP A 26 -8.59 0.69 -3.73
N ILE A 27 -8.24 1.54 -2.77
CA ILE A 27 -8.68 2.95 -2.74
C ILE A 27 -8.21 3.67 -4.00
N SER A 28 -6.95 3.47 -4.41
CA SER A 28 -6.42 4.07 -5.65
C SER A 28 -7.19 3.60 -6.88
N TYR A 29 -7.53 2.31 -6.96
CA TYR A 29 -8.36 1.77 -8.04
C TYR A 29 -9.77 2.38 -8.05
N TRP A 30 -10.40 2.49 -6.87
CA TRP A 30 -11.72 3.10 -6.71
C TRP A 30 -11.74 4.58 -7.15
N ILE A 31 -10.72 5.35 -6.79
CA ILE A 31 -10.58 6.75 -7.18
C ILE A 31 -10.35 6.89 -8.69
N LEU A 32 -9.48 6.08 -9.27
CA LEU A 32 -9.05 6.23 -10.67
C LEU A 32 -10.06 5.69 -11.69
N PHE A 33 -10.66 4.51 -11.44
CA PHE A 33 -11.47 3.80 -12.46
C PHE A 33 -12.96 3.72 -12.14
N GLN A 34 -13.36 3.93 -10.88
CA GLN A 34 -14.76 3.95 -10.51
C GLN A 34 -15.24 5.40 -10.29
N ASN A 35 -16.33 5.56 -9.55
CA ASN A 35 -16.90 6.86 -9.21
C ASN A 35 -16.16 7.57 -8.07
N GLY A 36 -15.02 7.06 -7.59
CA GLY A 36 -14.28 7.69 -6.50
C GLY A 36 -13.76 9.08 -6.87
N GLY A 37 -13.26 9.28 -8.10
CA GLY A 37 -12.87 10.61 -8.58
C GLY A 37 -14.03 11.61 -8.63
N ALA A 38 -15.21 11.17 -9.08
CA ALA A 38 -16.42 12.00 -9.06
C ALA A 38 -16.93 12.25 -7.64
N TRP A 39 -16.78 11.30 -6.73
CA TRP A 39 -17.11 11.49 -5.31
C TRP A 39 -16.18 12.54 -4.69
N VAL A 40 -14.87 12.46 -4.94
CA VAL A 40 -13.87 13.45 -4.48
C VAL A 40 -14.17 14.83 -5.03
N GLU A 41 -14.52 14.92 -6.32
CA GLU A 41 -14.90 16.18 -6.95
C GLU A 41 -16.14 16.81 -6.31
N ASN A 42 -17.19 16.03 -6.09
CA ASN A 42 -18.43 16.51 -5.49
C ASN A 42 -18.30 16.88 -4.00
N ASN A 43 -17.40 16.23 -3.24
CA ASN A 43 -17.24 16.47 -1.80
C ASN A 43 -16.12 17.45 -1.46
N ILE A 44 -15.06 17.52 -2.26
CA ILE A 44 -13.84 18.31 -1.98
C ILE A 44 -13.69 19.47 -2.97
N GLY A 45 -14.47 19.50 -4.06
CA GLY A 45 -14.40 20.56 -5.08
C GLY A 45 -13.14 20.49 -5.96
N ILE A 46 -12.43 19.35 -5.93
CA ILE A 46 -11.26 19.12 -6.79
C ILE A 46 -11.77 18.57 -8.12
N ASN A 47 -11.68 19.36 -9.18
CA ASN A 47 -12.11 18.95 -10.51
C ASN A 47 -11.42 17.64 -10.92
N ASN A 48 -12.23 16.63 -11.23
CA ASN A 48 -11.72 15.39 -11.77
C ASN A 48 -11.51 15.61 -13.27
N ALA A 49 -10.25 15.52 -13.72
CA ALA A 49 -9.98 15.64 -15.14
C ALA A 49 -10.59 14.45 -15.89
N GLU A 50 -11.73 14.71 -16.53
CA GLU A 50 -12.50 13.76 -17.32
C GLU A 50 -11.73 13.28 -18.55
N GLY A 51 -11.94 12.01 -18.92
CA GLY A 51 -11.73 11.56 -20.30
C GLY A 51 -10.39 10.92 -20.66
N ASN A 52 -9.39 10.86 -19.77
CA ASN A 52 -8.12 10.19 -20.11
C ASN A 52 -7.90 8.88 -19.32
N VAL A 53 -8.48 7.80 -19.85
CA VAL A 53 -8.32 6.42 -19.34
C VAL A 53 -6.86 5.97 -19.41
N ASP A 54 -6.11 6.40 -20.41
CA ASP A 54 -4.69 6.05 -20.57
C ASP A 54 -3.85 6.60 -19.41
N ARG A 55 -4.08 7.87 -19.04
CA ARG A 55 -3.40 8.50 -17.89
C ARG A 55 -3.71 7.77 -16.58
N ARG A 56 -4.98 7.41 -16.35
CA ARG A 56 -5.41 6.67 -15.16
C ARG A 56 -4.76 5.28 -15.11
N SER A 57 -4.68 4.62 -16.26
CA SER A 57 -3.99 3.34 -16.44
C SER A 57 -2.50 3.44 -16.12
N ILE A 58 -1.80 4.45 -16.65
CA ILE A 58 -0.37 4.67 -16.36
C ILE A 58 -0.15 4.88 -14.86
N ILE A 59 -0.92 5.76 -14.21
CA ILE A 59 -0.81 6.03 -12.77
C ILE A 59 -1.04 4.74 -11.96
N PHE A 60 -2.02 3.94 -12.35
CA PHE A 60 -2.31 2.69 -11.65
C PHE A 60 -1.24 1.62 -11.85
N ILE A 61 -0.66 1.52 -13.06
CA ILE A 61 0.47 0.63 -13.34
C ILE A 61 1.67 1.00 -12.46
N PHE A 62 1.97 2.29 -12.31
CA PHE A 62 3.03 2.73 -11.39
C PHE A 62 2.74 2.36 -9.94
N ASN A 63 1.49 2.50 -9.47
CA ASN A 63 1.09 2.04 -8.14
C ASN A 63 1.31 0.52 -7.97
N LEU A 64 0.92 -0.28 -8.96
CA LEU A 64 1.17 -1.73 -8.96
C LEU A 64 2.66 -2.06 -8.88
N ILE A 65 3.50 -1.38 -9.65
CA ILE A 65 4.96 -1.62 -9.64
C ILE A 65 5.54 -1.30 -8.25
N ILE A 66 5.14 -0.19 -7.63
CA ILE A 66 5.59 0.19 -6.28
C ILE A 66 5.12 -0.85 -5.26
N PHE A 67 3.85 -1.26 -5.33
CA PHE A 67 3.29 -2.30 -4.47
C PHE A 67 4.09 -3.61 -4.58
N PHE A 68 4.33 -4.11 -5.80
CA PHE A 68 5.10 -5.33 -5.99
C PHE A 68 6.54 -5.21 -5.50
N ARG A 69 7.17 -4.04 -5.67
CA ARG A 69 8.52 -3.78 -5.17
C ARG A 69 8.58 -3.84 -3.63
N LEU A 70 7.64 -3.20 -2.95
CA LEU A 70 7.55 -3.20 -1.48
C LEU A 70 7.21 -4.60 -0.95
N ALA A 71 6.24 -5.27 -1.57
CA ALA A 71 5.87 -6.64 -1.24
C ALA A 71 7.06 -7.60 -1.40
N TYR A 72 7.81 -7.50 -2.50
CA TYR A 72 9.02 -8.29 -2.72
C TYR A 72 10.09 -8.02 -1.65
N MET A 73 10.32 -6.75 -1.30
CA MET A 73 11.27 -6.40 -0.25
C MET A 73 10.86 -6.98 1.11
N MET A 74 9.58 -6.87 1.49
CA MET A 74 9.09 -7.38 2.78
C MET A 74 9.02 -8.91 2.86
N ILE A 75 8.61 -9.58 1.78
CA ILE A 75 8.45 -11.05 1.76
C ILE A 75 9.81 -11.72 1.58
N PHE A 76 10.60 -11.27 0.60
CA PHE A 76 11.79 -12.00 0.13
C PHE A 76 13.09 -11.47 0.74
N ILE A 77 13.28 -10.15 0.76
CA ILE A 77 14.54 -9.54 1.23
C ILE A 77 14.59 -9.49 2.77
N LEU A 78 13.47 -9.15 3.41
CA LEU A 78 13.41 -9.00 4.86
C LEU A 78 13.30 -10.35 5.57
N LYS A 79 14.42 -11.07 5.71
CA LYS A 79 14.51 -12.35 6.44
C LYS A 79 14.55 -12.20 7.97
N ARG A 80 14.65 -10.97 8.48
CA ARG A 80 14.71 -10.65 9.93
C ARG A 80 13.32 -10.40 10.52
N LYS A 81 13.20 -10.52 11.86
CA LYS A 81 12.03 -10.08 12.62
C LYS A 81 11.92 -8.56 12.61
N MET A 82 10.72 -8.05 12.34
CA MET A 82 10.42 -6.62 12.45
C MET A 82 9.64 -6.40 13.77
N PRO A 83 10.17 -5.63 14.72
CA PRO A 83 9.39 -5.18 15.88
C PRO A 83 8.24 -4.25 15.43
N TRP A 84 7.18 -4.17 16.23
CA TRP A 84 6.00 -3.33 15.91
C TRP A 84 6.36 -1.85 15.77
N GLU A 85 7.37 -1.38 16.51
CA GLU A 85 7.89 -0.02 16.40
C GLU A 85 8.50 0.27 15.02
N GLU A 86 9.14 -0.73 14.39
CA GLU A 86 9.64 -0.64 13.01
C GLU A 86 8.52 -0.76 11.97
N SER A 87 7.36 -1.31 12.33
CA SER A 87 6.24 -1.49 11.39
C SER A 87 5.55 -0.16 11.06
N VAL A 88 5.59 0.82 11.97
CA VAL A 88 5.03 2.16 11.78
C VAL A 88 5.94 3.06 10.94
N SER A 89 7.25 2.80 10.95
CA SER A 89 8.24 3.55 10.16
C SER A 89 8.45 3.00 8.76
N VAL A 90 7.77 1.91 8.38
CA VAL A 90 7.80 1.40 7.01
C VAL A 90 7.11 2.42 6.10
N PRO A 91 7.79 2.93 5.06
CA PRO A 91 7.15 3.79 4.09
C PRO A 91 6.14 2.98 3.26
N PHE A 92 4.88 3.43 3.25
CA PHE A 92 3.77 2.90 2.46
C PHE A 92 3.55 3.74 1.20
#